data_AF-A0AAV0Z8C0-F1
#
_entry.id   AF-A0AAV0Z8C0-F1
#
_cell.length_a   1.000
_cell.length_b   1.000
_cell.length_c   1.000
_cell.angle_alpha   90.00
_cell.angle_beta   90.00
_cell.angle_gamma   90.00
#
_symmetry.space_group_name_H-M   'P 1'
#
loop_
_entity.id
_entity.type
_entity.pdbx_description
1 polymer ?
#
loop_
_entity_poly.entity_id
_entity_poly.type
_entity_poly.pdbx_seq_one_letter_code
_entity_poly.pdbx_strand_id
1 'polypeptide(L)'
;MMMWLKVNDGEKIQGLCDYIVENDGEETFDLRESYLLALCESERKENILEVLEIMDIKKLSSVNSVAKIFQALGRLSLEPVAEKLFFDYKTNHEEDSITNFIASYAISIPDLRVEDVIKKFKDFHEKLEVLPSCSSYNKLILHGCAFLKERTCSDEEFDQLLLLLEKLNATTYWNDACCRIILCCIWDKRLSSAIDLCKLLKDKLQTDELIMKVLFDKVFSLIEESESKYLQTAMELISEMKDKLGLLPSQKYYDSLLAWCKANDNSHNAD
;
A
#
# COMPACT_ATOMS: atom_id res chain seq x y z
N MET A 1 11.47 19.99 16.19
CA MET A 1 12.14 18.98 15.32
C MET A 1 12.06 19.33 13.83
N MET A 2 10.87 19.36 13.19
CA MET A 2 10.74 19.53 11.73
C MET A 2 11.47 20.74 11.11
N MET A 3 11.49 21.89 11.79
CA MET A 3 12.24 23.06 11.31
C MET A 3 13.73 22.76 11.19
N TRP A 4 14.33 22.15 12.22
CA TRP A 4 15.76 21.83 12.27
C TRP A 4 16.16 20.73 11.30
N LEU A 5 15.27 19.76 11.07
CA LEU A 5 15.42 18.76 10.01
C LEU A 5 15.48 19.42 8.62
N LYS A 6 14.60 20.40 8.35
CA LYS A 6 14.59 21.11 7.05
C LYS A 6 15.85 21.93 6.79
N VAL A 7 16.42 22.54 7.82
CA VAL A 7 17.68 23.33 7.69
C VAL A 7 18.93 22.49 7.96
N ASN A 8 18.78 21.18 8.20
CA ASN A 8 19.83 20.23 8.54
C ASN A 8 20.77 20.71 9.67
N ASP A 9 20.21 21.34 10.70
CA ASP A 9 20.97 21.83 11.86
C ASP A 9 21.23 20.68 12.85
N GLY A 10 22.40 20.05 12.69
CA GLY A 10 22.78 18.85 13.45
C GLY A 10 22.83 19.06 14.96
N GLU A 11 23.31 20.22 15.43
CA GLU A 11 23.40 20.52 16.87
C GLU A 11 22.01 20.65 17.48
N LYS A 12 21.10 21.36 16.80
CA LYS A 12 19.72 21.49 17.26
C LYS A 12 18.96 20.16 17.21
N ILE A 13 19.23 19.33 16.21
CA ILE A 13 18.65 17.98 16.12
C ILE A 13 19.14 17.12 17.29
N GLN A 14 20.45 17.09 17.55
CA GLN A 14 21.02 16.29 18.64
C GLN A 14 20.49 16.76 19.99
N GLY A 15 20.47 18.07 20.26
CA GLY A 15 19.94 18.58 21.53
C GLY A 15 18.45 18.25 21.75
N LEU A 16 17.68 18.06 20.68
CA LEU A 16 16.31 17.53 20.79
C LEU A 16 16.26 16.02 21.02
N CYS A 17 17.23 15.25 20.52
CA CYS A 17 17.37 13.83 20.83
C CYS A 17 17.75 13.65 22.29
N ASP A 18 18.75 14.40 22.79
CA ASP A 18 19.17 14.40 24.19
C ASP A 18 17.97 14.72 25.12
N TYR A 19 17.12 15.68 24.74
CA TYR A 19 15.88 15.97 25.47
C TYR A 19 14.92 14.77 25.56
N ILE A 20 14.81 13.94 24.50
CA ILE A 20 13.98 12.72 24.50
C ILE A 20 14.55 11.69 25.46
N VAL A 21 15.88 11.57 25.50
CA VAL A 21 16.62 10.63 26.36
C VAL A 21 16.49 11.02 27.83
N GLU A 22 16.63 12.31 28.15
CA GLU A 22 16.65 12.81 29.53
C GLU A 22 15.27 12.90 30.18
N ASN A 23 14.19 13.04 29.40
CA ASN A 23 12.83 13.16 29.92
C ASN A 23 12.04 11.88 29.68
N ASP A 24 11.87 11.05 30.70
CA ASP A 24 11.12 9.78 30.60
C ASP A 24 9.66 9.87 31.06
N GLY A 25 9.23 11.01 31.62
CA GLY A 25 7.88 11.23 32.14
C GLY A 25 6.76 11.13 31.11
N GLU A 26 5.59 10.65 31.55
CA GLU A 26 4.38 10.50 30.73
C GLU A 26 3.92 11.81 30.10
N GLU A 27 4.02 12.94 30.82
CA GLU A 27 3.60 14.26 30.33
C GLU A 27 4.34 14.73 29.07
N THR A 28 5.54 14.19 28.82
CA THR A 28 6.36 14.55 27.66
C THR A 28 6.29 13.52 26.54
N PHE A 29 5.59 12.41 26.74
CA PHE A 29 5.61 11.26 25.83
C PHE A 29 5.10 11.61 24.43
N ASP A 30 3.97 12.33 24.33
CA ASP A 30 3.39 12.76 23.04
C ASP A 30 4.38 13.61 22.21
N LEU A 31 5.15 14.47 22.89
CA LEU A 31 6.16 15.30 22.25
C LEU A 31 7.34 14.45 21.75
N ARG A 32 7.79 13.49 22.57
CA ARG A 32 8.87 12.56 22.22
C ARG A 32 8.50 11.65 21.06
N GLU A 33 7.28 11.10 21.08
CA GLU A 33 6.71 10.34 19.95
C GLU A 33 6.73 11.20 18.67
N SER A 34 6.25 12.45 18.75
CA SER A 34 6.25 13.36 17.60
C SER A 34 7.65 13.63 17.06
N TYR A 35 8.66 13.70 17.92
CA TYR A 35 10.06 13.88 17.49
C TYR A 35 10.64 12.62 16.85
N LEU A 36 10.39 11.44 17.41
CA LEU A 36 10.80 10.17 16.80
C LEU A 36 10.18 10.00 15.40
N LEU A 37 8.89 10.29 15.26
CA LEU A 37 8.23 10.22 13.95
C LEU A 37 8.84 11.22 12.96
N ALA A 38 9.16 12.43 13.39
CA ALA A 38 9.85 13.39 12.54
C ALA A 38 11.25 12.91 12.11
N LEU A 39 12.01 12.26 13.01
CA LEU A 39 13.30 11.64 12.68
C LEU A 39 13.12 10.53 11.64
N CYS A 40 12.13 9.65 11.81
CA CYS A 40 11.79 8.57 10.89
C CYS A 40 11.50 9.07 9.47
N GLU A 41 10.79 10.19 9.32
CA GLU A 41 10.50 10.82 8.03
C GLU A 41 11.73 11.49 7.39
N SER A 42 12.79 11.76 8.17
CA SER A 42 14.02 12.42 7.71
C SER A 42 15.21 11.50 7.51
N GLU A 43 15.03 10.19 7.72
CA GLU A 43 16.04 9.15 7.47
C GLU A 43 17.37 9.35 8.24
N ARG A 44 17.31 10.03 9.39
CA ARG A 44 18.44 10.32 10.27
C ARG A 44 18.82 9.09 11.10
N LYS A 45 19.47 8.13 10.45
CA LYS A 45 19.80 6.80 10.99
C LYS A 45 20.33 6.81 12.42
N GLU A 46 21.40 7.55 12.69
CA GLU A 46 22.08 7.54 14.00
C GLU A 46 21.14 8.03 15.12
N ASN A 47 20.44 9.13 14.87
CA ASN A 47 19.48 9.70 15.81
C ASN A 47 18.27 8.78 16.05
N ILE A 48 17.80 8.07 15.01
CA ILE A 48 16.72 7.09 15.15
C ILE A 48 17.16 5.93 16.06
N LEU A 49 18.37 5.40 15.85
CA LEU A 49 18.89 4.28 16.65
C LEU A 49 19.02 4.66 18.12
N GLU A 50 19.61 5.82 18.41
CA GLU A 50 19.75 6.36 19.77
C GLU A 50 18.39 6.48 20.48
N VAL A 51 17.39 7.05 19.81
CA VAL A 51 16.06 7.21 20.41
C VAL A 51 15.36 5.86 20.62
N LEU A 52 15.50 4.92 19.69
CA LEU A 52 14.89 3.59 19.79
C LEU A 52 15.53 2.69 20.86
N GLU A 53 16.74 2.99 21.33
CA GLU A 53 17.35 2.27 22.45
C GLU A 53 16.65 2.56 23.79
N ILE A 54 16.03 3.72 23.91
CA ILE A 54 15.46 4.23 25.17
C ILE A 54 13.94 4.24 25.12
N MET A 55 13.37 4.57 23.96
CA MET A 55 11.92 4.68 23.82
C MET A 55 11.27 3.30 23.66
N ASP A 56 10.35 2.99 24.57
CA ASP A 56 9.47 1.83 24.43
C ASP A 56 8.38 2.11 23.40
N ILE A 57 8.58 1.63 22.18
CA ILE A 57 7.64 1.83 21.06
C ILE A 57 6.26 1.21 21.31
N LYS A 58 6.12 0.32 22.30
CA LYS A 58 4.82 -0.28 22.69
C LYS A 58 3.89 0.74 23.35
N LYS A 59 4.45 1.83 23.89
CA LYS A 59 3.71 2.90 24.54
C LYS A 59 3.21 3.97 23.56
N LEU A 60 3.57 3.86 22.27
CA LEU A 60 3.16 4.84 21.27
C LEU A 60 1.64 4.91 21.16
N SER A 61 1.15 6.13 20.96
CA SER A 61 -0.28 6.43 20.97
C SER A 61 -1.09 5.69 19.91
N SER A 62 -0.45 5.24 18.82
CA SER A 62 -1.13 4.57 17.72
C SER A 62 -0.31 3.48 17.02
N VAL A 63 -1.02 2.45 16.53
CA VAL A 63 -0.48 1.41 15.63
C VAL A 63 0.14 2.02 14.37
N ASN A 64 -0.39 3.15 13.89
CA ASN A 64 0.14 3.84 12.72
C ASN A 64 1.52 4.46 13.00
N SER A 65 1.74 5.00 14.20
CA SER A 65 3.04 5.51 14.64
C SER A 65 4.10 4.40 14.64
N VAL A 66 3.75 3.23 15.19
CA VAL A 66 4.63 2.05 15.17
C VAL A 66 4.93 1.61 13.73
N ALA A 67 3.92 1.59 12.85
CA ALA A 67 4.11 1.23 11.44
C ALA A 67 5.11 2.19 10.75
N LYS A 68 5.05 3.49 11.02
CA LYS A 68 6.00 4.48 10.46
C LYS A 68 7.45 4.22 10.89
N ILE A 69 7.66 3.75 12.11
CA ILE A 69 9.01 3.35 12.58
C ILE A 69 9.50 2.17 11.75
N PHE A 70 8.70 1.11 11.61
CA PHE A 70 9.07 -0.05 10.79
C PHE A 70 9.30 0.31 9.32
N GLN A 71 8.53 1.25 8.77
CA GLN A 71 8.78 1.77 7.43
C GLN A 71 10.15 2.47 7.34
N ALA A 72 10.50 3.31 8.31
CA ALA A 72 11.80 3.97 8.35
C ALA A 72 12.95 2.96 8.51
N LEU A 73 12.79 1.93 9.34
CA LEU A 73 13.77 0.84 9.47
C LEU A 73 13.93 0.07 8.15
N GLY A 74 12.85 -0.13 7.39
CA GLY A 74 12.89 -0.70 6.04
C GLY A 74 13.68 0.17 5.08
N ARG A 75 13.35 1.47 5.00
CA ARG A 75 14.05 2.45 4.13
C ARG A 75 15.54 2.51 4.43
N LEU A 76 15.90 2.47 5.71
CA LEU A 76 17.29 2.51 6.18
C LEU A 76 18.00 1.14 6.18
N SER A 77 17.32 0.06 5.75
CA SER A 77 17.84 -1.31 5.74
C SER A 77 18.36 -1.79 7.11
N LEU A 78 17.67 -1.40 8.20
CA LEU A 78 18.04 -1.71 9.58
C LEU A 78 17.39 -3.01 10.07
N GLU A 79 17.65 -4.11 9.37
CA GLU A 79 17.04 -5.41 9.64
C GLU A 79 17.24 -5.93 11.06
N PRO A 80 18.45 -5.92 11.66
CA PRO A 80 18.64 -6.45 13.01
C PRO A 80 17.84 -5.69 14.08
N VAL A 81 17.64 -4.39 13.86
CA VAL A 81 16.87 -3.53 14.76
C VAL A 81 15.37 -3.82 14.61
N ALA A 82 14.89 -3.91 13.37
CA ALA A 82 13.50 -4.29 13.10
C ALA A 82 13.17 -5.66 13.69
N GLU A 83 14.07 -6.63 13.52
CA GLU A 83 13.92 -7.98 14.08
C GLU A 83 13.79 -7.96 15.61
N LYS A 84 14.72 -7.29 16.30
CA LYS A 84 14.64 -7.15 17.77
C LYS A 84 13.30 -6.57 18.19
N LEU A 85 12.87 -5.49 17.53
CA LEU A 85 11.60 -4.84 17.84
C LEU A 85 10.39 -5.73 17.52
N PHE A 86 10.42 -6.54 16.47
CA PHE A 86 9.36 -7.51 16.20
C PHE A 86 9.23 -8.53 17.33
N PHE A 87 10.34 -9.11 17.80
CA PHE A 87 10.33 -10.05 18.93
C PHE A 87 9.81 -9.38 20.20
N ASP A 88 10.28 -8.17 20.49
CA ASP A 88 9.80 -7.39 21.63
C ASP A 88 8.29 -7.15 21.52
N TYR A 89 7.77 -6.77 20.35
CA TYR A 89 6.35 -6.50 20.14
C TYR A 89 5.46 -7.76 20.19
N LYS A 90 5.95 -8.90 19.67
CA LYS A 90 5.22 -10.19 19.63
C LYS A 90 4.73 -10.62 21.02
N THR A 91 5.51 -10.36 22.06
CA THR A 91 5.22 -10.83 23.42
C THR A 91 3.95 -10.25 24.05
N ASN A 92 3.42 -9.13 23.56
CA ASN A 92 2.46 -8.30 24.31
C ASN A 92 1.24 -7.81 23.50
N HIS A 93 1.11 -8.13 22.21
CA HIS A 93 0.08 -7.52 21.34
C HIS A 93 -0.59 -8.53 20.40
N GLU A 94 -1.72 -8.12 19.83
CA GLU A 94 -2.48 -8.91 18.86
C GLU A 94 -1.66 -9.25 17.61
N GLU A 95 -1.76 -10.50 17.17
CA GLU A 95 -1.05 -11.04 15.99
C GLU A 95 -1.27 -10.18 14.73
N ASP A 96 -2.47 -9.60 14.57
CA ASP A 96 -2.79 -8.74 13.44
C ASP A 96 -1.90 -7.48 13.36
N SER A 97 -1.45 -6.94 14.50
CA SER A 97 -0.58 -5.76 14.52
C SER A 97 0.83 -6.10 14.04
N ILE A 98 1.42 -7.20 14.52
CA ILE A 98 2.79 -7.58 14.15
C ILE A 98 2.87 -7.92 12.66
N THR A 99 1.89 -8.64 12.10
CA THR A 99 1.85 -8.95 10.66
C THR A 99 1.83 -7.69 9.79
N ASN A 100 1.10 -6.66 10.22
CA ASN A 100 1.03 -5.38 9.53
C ASN A 100 2.34 -4.60 9.60
N PHE A 101 3.09 -4.73 10.70
CA PHE A 101 4.41 -4.13 10.83
C PHE A 101 5.45 -4.84 9.97
N ILE A 102 5.42 -6.17 9.89
CA ILE A 102 6.26 -6.94 8.97
C ILE A 102 6.03 -6.48 7.53
N ALA A 103 4.76 -6.36 7.12
CA ALA A 103 4.42 -5.81 5.80
C ALA A 103 4.94 -4.38 5.62
N SER A 104 4.74 -3.51 6.61
CA SER A 104 5.16 -2.11 6.54
C SER A 104 6.68 -1.94 6.45
N TYR A 105 7.44 -2.80 7.13
CA TYR A 105 8.90 -2.89 6.98
C TYR A 105 9.28 -3.36 5.58
N ALA A 106 8.77 -4.52 5.14
CA ALA A 106 9.19 -5.16 3.90
C ALA A 106 8.92 -4.31 2.66
N ILE A 107 7.75 -3.66 2.58
CA ILE A 107 7.38 -2.78 1.45
C ILE A 107 8.21 -1.48 1.42
N SER A 108 8.87 -1.13 2.51
CA SER A 108 9.64 0.12 2.60
C SER A 108 11.11 -0.06 2.30
N ILE A 109 11.57 -1.29 2.08
CA ILE A 109 12.96 -1.55 1.67
C ILE A 109 13.14 -1.00 0.25
N PRO A 110 14.13 -0.13 0.01
CA PRO A 110 14.32 0.50 -1.28
C PRO A 110 14.71 -0.52 -2.34
N ASP A 111 14.32 -0.25 -3.59
CA ASP A 111 14.74 -0.97 -4.80
C ASP A 111 14.43 -2.48 -4.83
N LEU A 112 13.55 -2.99 -3.95
CA LEU A 112 13.12 -4.39 -4.02
C LEU A 112 12.01 -4.60 -5.05
N ARG A 113 12.12 -5.71 -5.79
CA ARG A 113 11.03 -6.20 -6.63
C ARG A 113 9.90 -6.74 -5.77
N VAL A 114 8.71 -6.84 -6.34
CA VAL A 114 7.52 -7.36 -5.63
C VAL A 114 7.78 -8.77 -5.10
N GLU A 115 8.46 -9.64 -5.85
CA GLU A 115 8.76 -11.00 -5.40
C GLU A 115 9.71 -11.00 -4.19
N ASP A 116 10.72 -10.12 -4.18
CA ASP A 116 11.69 -9.98 -3.09
C ASP A 116 11.04 -9.42 -1.82
N VAL A 117 10.13 -8.45 -1.96
CA VAL A 117 9.32 -7.94 -0.85
C VAL A 117 8.47 -9.05 -0.24
N ILE A 118 7.79 -9.84 -1.08
CA ILE A 118 6.95 -10.98 -0.62
C ILE A 118 7.80 -12.04 0.06
N LYS A 119 8.99 -12.33 -0.47
CA LYS A 119 9.93 -13.26 0.15
C LYS A 119 10.35 -12.76 1.52
N LYS A 120 10.77 -11.50 1.63
CA LYS A 120 11.17 -10.88 2.90
C LYS A 120 10.05 -10.93 3.94
N PHE A 121 8.83 -10.64 3.51
CA PHE A 121 7.64 -10.78 4.34
C PHE A 121 7.46 -12.22 4.87
N LYS A 122 7.58 -13.23 4.00
CA LYS A 122 7.48 -14.65 4.38
C LYS A 122 8.59 -15.07 5.34
N ASP A 123 9.82 -14.66 5.08
CA ASP A 123 11.00 -15.00 5.90
C ASP A 123 10.81 -14.51 7.35
N PHE A 124 10.29 -13.29 7.54
CA PHE A 124 9.96 -12.77 8.87
C PHE A 124 8.81 -13.51 9.53
N HIS A 125 7.78 -13.88 8.76
CA HIS A 125 6.66 -14.66 9.28
C HIS A 125 7.08 -16.04 9.78
N GLU A 126 7.97 -16.72 9.05
CA GLU A 126 8.57 -17.99 9.47
C GLU A 126 9.43 -17.80 10.71
N LYS A 127 10.35 -16.83 10.68
CA LYS A 127 11.28 -16.55 11.77
C LYS A 127 10.58 -16.17 13.08
N LEU A 128 9.50 -15.38 12.97
CA LEU A 128 8.71 -14.94 14.11
C LEU A 128 7.62 -15.94 14.47
N GLU A 129 7.44 -17.05 13.75
CA GLU A 129 6.39 -18.05 13.97
C GLU A 129 5.00 -17.41 14.15
N VAL A 130 4.62 -16.52 13.22
CA VAL A 130 3.29 -15.87 13.19
C VAL A 130 2.66 -16.06 11.82
N LEU A 131 1.35 -16.29 11.77
CA LEU A 131 0.63 -16.42 10.51
C LEU A 131 0.31 -15.04 9.91
N PRO A 132 0.48 -14.83 8.59
CA PRO A 132 0.04 -13.59 7.93
C PRO A 132 -1.44 -13.29 8.10
N SER A 133 -1.78 -12.01 8.33
CA SER A 133 -3.16 -11.53 8.38
C SER A 133 -3.67 -11.10 7.00
N CYS A 134 -4.99 -11.03 6.84
CA CYS A 134 -5.59 -10.46 5.63
C CYS A 134 -5.20 -8.99 5.41
N SER A 135 -5.07 -8.21 6.47
CA SER A 135 -4.65 -6.80 6.36
C SER A 135 -3.21 -6.69 5.81
N SER A 136 -2.31 -7.57 6.27
CA SER A 136 -0.93 -7.61 5.79
C SER A 136 -0.82 -8.03 4.32
N TYR A 137 -1.59 -9.02 3.87
CA TYR A 137 -1.67 -9.38 2.45
C TYR A 137 -2.23 -8.24 1.59
N ASN A 138 -3.27 -7.55 2.08
CA ASN A 138 -3.82 -6.40 1.37
C ASN A 138 -2.76 -5.30 1.18
N LYS A 139 -1.97 -5.00 2.21
CA LYS A 139 -0.83 -4.05 2.09
C LYS A 139 0.16 -4.45 1.00
N LEU A 140 0.52 -5.74 0.90
CA LEU A 140 1.42 -6.23 -0.14
C LEU A 140 0.84 -6.05 -1.55
N ILE A 141 -0.44 -6.37 -1.74
CA ILE A 141 -1.12 -6.20 -3.03
C ILE A 141 -1.15 -4.72 -3.43
N LEU A 142 -1.54 -3.84 -2.50
CA LEU A 142 -1.59 -2.40 -2.76
C LEU A 142 -0.22 -1.84 -3.12
N HIS A 143 0.83 -2.24 -2.40
CA HIS A 143 2.21 -1.87 -2.72
C HIS A 143 2.62 -2.38 -4.10
N GLY A 144 2.41 -3.68 -4.38
CA GLY A 144 2.76 -4.26 -5.67
C GLY A 144 2.05 -3.58 -6.83
N CYS A 145 0.74 -3.31 -6.71
CA CYS A 145 -0.01 -2.58 -7.72
C CYS A 145 0.50 -1.15 -7.94
N ALA A 146 0.85 -0.44 -6.86
CA ALA A 146 1.43 0.91 -6.96
C ALA A 146 2.79 0.89 -7.67
N PHE A 147 3.65 -0.07 -7.31
CA PHE A 147 4.97 -0.26 -7.92
C PHE A 147 4.87 -0.64 -9.41
N LEU A 148 3.85 -1.39 -9.80
CA LEU A 148 3.58 -1.77 -11.19
C LEU A 148 2.85 -0.68 -12.00
N LYS A 149 2.35 0.38 -11.36
CA LYS A 149 1.79 1.53 -12.10
C LYS A 149 2.84 2.24 -12.95
N GLU A 150 4.09 2.24 -12.48
CA GLU A 150 5.19 3.02 -13.03
C GLU A 150 6.06 2.23 -14.02
N ARG A 151 5.78 0.93 -14.21
CA ARG A 151 6.57 0.03 -15.07
C ARG A 151 5.72 -1.09 -15.66
N THR A 152 6.25 -1.77 -16.67
CA THR A 152 5.61 -2.96 -17.24
C THR A 152 5.60 -4.11 -16.22
N CYS A 153 4.47 -4.79 -16.10
CA CYS A 153 4.30 -5.92 -15.18
C CYS A 153 4.79 -7.22 -15.83
N SER A 154 5.71 -7.92 -15.17
CA SER A 154 6.08 -9.27 -15.61
C SER A 154 4.98 -10.28 -15.25
N ASP A 155 4.93 -11.40 -15.97
CA ASP A 155 3.96 -12.47 -15.70
C ASP A 155 4.13 -13.04 -14.27
N GLU A 156 5.38 -13.21 -13.82
CA GLU A 156 5.68 -13.71 -12.48
C GLU A 156 5.18 -12.77 -11.37
N GLU A 157 5.38 -11.46 -11.51
CA GLU A 157 4.88 -10.47 -10.55
C GLU A 157 3.36 -10.43 -10.51
N PHE A 158 2.72 -10.56 -11.67
CA PHE A 158 1.26 -10.64 -11.77
C PHE A 158 0.72 -11.89 -11.09
N ASP A 159 1.34 -13.06 -11.32
CA ASP A 159 0.98 -14.32 -10.68
C ASP A 159 1.12 -14.23 -9.15
N GLN A 160 2.15 -13.55 -8.64
CA GLN A 160 2.27 -13.31 -7.21
C GLN A 160 1.11 -12.47 -6.65
N LEU A 161 0.65 -11.44 -7.37
CA LEU A 161 -0.51 -10.66 -6.94
C LEU A 161 -1.79 -11.50 -6.88
N LEU A 162 -2.01 -12.38 -7.86
CA LEU A 162 -3.14 -13.31 -7.86
C LEU A 162 -3.08 -14.29 -6.68
N LEU A 163 -1.91 -14.87 -6.42
CA LEU A 163 -1.70 -15.75 -5.27
C LEU A 163 -1.93 -15.03 -3.92
N LEU A 164 -1.63 -13.74 -3.83
CA LEU A 164 -1.94 -12.94 -2.64
C LEU A 164 -3.45 -12.66 -2.54
N LEU A 165 -4.13 -12.38 -3.65
CA LEU A 165 -5.58 -12.15 -3.70
C LEU A 165 -6.37 -13.38 -3.23
N GLU A 166 -5.93 -14.58 -3.60
CA GLU A 166 -6.53 -15.84 -3.14
C GLU A 166 -6.46 -16.02 -1.62
N LYS A 167 -5.43 -15.45 -0.98
CA LYS A 167 -5.25 -15.51 0.49
C LYS A 167 -6.13 -14.51 1.24
N LEU A 168 -6.78 -13.57 0.55
CA LEU A 168 -7.71 -12.62 1.17
C LEU A 168 -9.10 -13.24 1.34
N ASN A 169 -9.45 -13.61 2.58
CA ASN A 169 -10.77 -14.14 2.90
C ASN A 169 -11.80 -13.03 3.21
N ALA A 170 -11.37 -11.89 3.72
CA ALA A 170 -12.24 -10.79 4.11
C ALA A 170 -12.73 -10.00 2.88
N THR A 171 -14.05 -9.91 2.72
CA THR A 171 -14.71 -9.25 1.57
C THR A 171 -14.30 -7.78 1.41
N THR A 172 -14.10 -7.07 2.51
CA THR A 172 -13.73 -5.64 2.51
C THR A 172 -12.37 -5.41 1.85
N TYR A 173 -11.35 -6.18 2.22
CA TYR A 173 -10.02 -6.12 1.61
C TYR A 173 -10.00 -6.69 0.20
N TRP A 174 -10.67 -7.81 -0.01
CA TRP A 174 -10.66 -8.51 -1.29
C TRP A 174 -11.20 -7.65 -2.44
N ASN A 175 -12.30 -6.91 -2.23
CA ASN A 175 -12.87 -6.05 -3.27
C ASN A 175 -11.91 -4.94 -3.68
N ASP A 176 -11.24 -4.30 -2.72
CA ASP A 176 -10.25 -3.26 -2.98
C ASP A 176 -9.04 -3.81 -3.74
N ALA A 177 -8.47 -4.91 -3.23
CA ALA A 177 -7.35 -5.61 -3.84
C ALA A 177 -7.66 -6.05 -5.28
N CYS A 178 -8.82 -6.68 -5.51
CA CYS A 178 -9.24 -7.14 -6.84
C CYS A 178 -9.34 -5.97 -7.83
N CYS A 179 -9.96 -4.85 -7.43
CA CYS A 179 -10.05 -3.66 -8.28
C CYS A 179 -8.67 -3.08 -8.62
N ARG A 180 -7.74 -3.09 -7.66
CA ARG A 180 -6.36 -2.61 -7.88
C ARG A 180 -5.59 -3.49 -8.85
N ILE A 181 -5.81 -4.81 -8.82
CA ILE A 181 -5.21 -5.74 -9.77
C ILE A 181 -5.85 -5.58 -11.17
N ILE A 182 -7.17 -5.37 -11.25
CA ILE A 182 -7.85 -5.04 -12.52
C ILE A 182 -7.26 -3.78 -13.15
N LEU A 183 -6.99 -2.73 -12.35
CA LEU A 183 -6.30 -1.54 -12.83
C LEU A 183 -4.91 -1.83 -13.40
N CYS A 184 -4.14 -2.70 -12.73
CA CYS A 184 -2.85 -3.14 -13.25
C CYS A 184 -3.00 -3.85 -14.61
N CYS A 185 -4.03 -4.68 -14.77
CA CYS A 185 -4.33 -5.33 -16.05
C CYS A 185 -4.59 -4.29 -17.14
N ILE A 186 -5.32 -3.21 -16.83
CA ILE A 186 -5.61 -2.14 -17.79
C ILE A 186 -4.34 -1.39 -18.15
N TRP A 187 -3.50 -1.04 -17.18
CA TRP A 187 -2.23 -0.35 -17.42
C TRP A 187 -1.28 -1.17 -18.30
N ASP A 188 -1.27 -2.50 -18.11
CA ASP A 188 -0.41 -3.43 -18.84
C ASP A 188 -1.08 -4.08 -20.07
N LYS A 189 -2.29 -3.62 -20.44
CA LYS A 189 -3.09 -4.12 -21.59
C LYS A 189 -3.42 -5.63 -21.54
N ARG A 190 -3.54 -6.20 -20.34
CA ARG A 190 -3.91 -7.60 -20.06
C ARG A 190 -5.43 -7.78 -20.00
N LEU A 191 -6.11 -7.56 -21.12
CA LEU A 191 -7.58 -7.53 -21.17
C LEU A 191 -8.24 -8.85 -20.74
N SER A 192 -7.68 -10.00 -21.11
CA SER A 192 -8.20 -11.31 -20.71
C SER A 192 -8.20 -11.48 -19.19
N SER A 193 -7.07 -11.17 -18.55
CA SER A 193 -6.93 -11.25 -17.08
C SER A 193 -7.86 -10.28 -16.36
N ALA A 194 -8.08 -9.08 -16.92
CA ALA A 194 -9.04 -8.12 -16.38
C ALA A 194 -10.47 -8.69 -16.40
N ILE A 195 -10.87 -9.35 -17.50
CA ILE A 195 -12.20 -9.98 -17.62
C ILE A 195 -12.35 -11.15 -16.65
N ASP A 196 -11.32 -11.98 -16.50
CA ASP A 196 -11.34 -13.10 -15.55
C ASP A 196 -11.50 -12.59 -14.10
N LEU A 197 -10.84 -11.49 -13.74
CA LEU A 197 -11.00 -10.83 -12.44
C LEU A 197 -12.39 -10.20 -12.27
N CYS A 198 -12.95 -9.57 -13.31
CA CYS A 198 -14.33 -9.08 -13.29
C CYS A 198 -15.33 -10.21 -13.08
N LYS A 199 -15.09 -11.39 -13.67
CA LYS A 199 -15.89 -12.59 -13.45
C LYS A 199 -15.76 -13.09 -12.02
N LEU A 200 -14.55 -13.16 -11.46
CA LEU A 200 -14.35 -13.50 -10.04
C LEU A 200 -15.08 -12.53 -9.11
N LEU A 201 -15.05 -11.23 -9.42
CA LEU A 201 -15.79 -10.22 -8.68
C LEU A 201 -17.31 -10.47 -8.79
N LYS A 202 -17.79 -10.85 -9.97
CA LYS A 202 -19.19 -11.21 -10.21
C LYS A 202 -19.63 -12.47 -9.45
N ASP A 203 -18.79 -13.49 -9.41
CA ASP A 203 -19.10 -14.73 -8.69
C ASP A 203 -19.12 -14.49 -7.17
N LYS A 204 -18.34 -13.52 -6.68
CA LYS A 204 -18.29 -13.16 -5.25
C LYS A 204 -19.38 -12.16 -4.82
N LEU A 205 -19.72 -11.21 -5.67
CA LEU A 205 -20.73 -10.16 -5.40
C LEU A 205 -22.06 -10.55 -6.04
N GLN A 206 -23.11 -10.67 -5.22
CA GLN A 206 -24.36 -11.29 -5.65
C GLN A 206 -25.21 -10.44 -6.62
N THR A 207 -24.88 -9.17 -6.86
CA THR A 207 -25.67 -8.30 -7.73
C THR A 207 -24.83 -7.46 -8.69
N ASP A 208 -25.25 -7.43 -9.96
CA ASP A 208 -24.63 -6.67 -11.04
C ASP A 208 -24.53 -5.17 -10.71
N GLU A 209 -25.50 -4.62 -10.00
CA GLU A 209 -25.48 -3.21 -9.55
C GLU A 209 -24.31 -2.92 -8.60
N LEU A 210 -24.07 -3.80 -7.61
CA LEU A 210 -22.97 -3.63 -6.66
C LEU A 210 -21.61 -3.81 -7.34
N ILE A 211 -21.50 -4.77 -8.25
CA ILE A 211 -20.30 -5.01 -9.05
C ILE A 211 -19.94 -3.76 -9.85
N MET A 212 -20.90 -3.22 -10.61
CA MET A 212 -20.66 -2.05 -11.45
C MET A 212 -20.35 -0.81 -10.62
N LYS A 213 -20.97 -0.66 -9.45
CA LYS A 213 -20.62 0.42 -8.52
C LYS A 213 -19.17 0.31 -8.03
N VAL A 214 -18.76 -0.88 -7.57
CA VAL A 214 -17.38 -1.10 -7.08
C VAL A 214 -16.35 -0.87 -8.17
N LEU A 215 -16.60 -1.39 -9.38
CA LEU A 215 -15.70 -1.18 -10.52
C LEU A 215 -15.64 0.29 -10.94
N PHE A 216 -16.77 1.01 -10.93
CA PHE A 216 -16.76 2.43 -11.24
C PHE A 216 -15.97 3.24 -10.20
N ASP A 217 -16.32 3.08 -8.93
CA ASP A 217 -15.74 3.86 -7.84
C ASP A 217 -14.22 3.65 -7.73
N LYS A 218 -13.71 2.46 -8.11
CA LYS A 218 -12.31 2.09 -7.89
C LYS A 218 -11.45 1.88 -9.13
N VAL A 219 -12.03 1.58 -10.29
CA VAL A 219 -11.28 1.32 -11.54
C VAL A 219 -11.47 2.49 -12.48
N PHE A 220 -12.70 2.80 -12.86
CA PHE A 220 -12.96 3.79 -13.91
C PHE A 220 -12.71 5.23 -13.46
N SER A 221 -13.00 5.57 -12.20
CA SER A 221 -12.67 6.88 -11.61
C SER A 221 -11.16 7.20 -11.70
N LEU A 222 -10.31 6.22 -11.37
CA LEU A 222 -8.85 6.38 -11.41
C LEU A 222 -8.30 6.41 -12.83
N ILE A 223 -9.03 5.87 -13.81
CA ILE A 223 -8.69 5.98 -15.23
C ILE A 223 -9.06 7.36 -15.76
N GLU A 224 -10.21 7.91 -15.35
CA GLU A 224 -10.64 9.28 -15.68
C GLU A 224 -9.66 10.34 -15.16
N GLU A 225 -9.07 10.09 -13.98
CA GLU A 225 -7.98 10.91 -13.41
C GLU A 225 -6.62 10.72 -14.13
N SER A 226 -6.47 9.66 -14.92
CA SER A 226 -5.24 9.34 -15.65
C SER A 226 -5.29 9.82 -17.10
N GLU A 227 -4.15 10.16 -17.69
CA GLU A 227 -4.06 10.59 -19.10
C GLU A 227 -4.68 9.56 -20.08
N SER A 228 -5.04 10.03 -21.28
CA SER A 228 -5.82 9.29 -22.31
C SER A 228 -5.29 7.91 -22.72
N LYS A 229 -4.05 7.55 -22.36
CA LYS A 229 -3.35 6.32 -22.78
C LYS A 229 -4.03 5.00 -22.39
N TYR A 230 -4.88 4.99 -21.36
CA TYR A 230 -5.58 3.77 -20.90
C TYR A 230 -7.05 3.72 -21.32
N LEU A 231 -7.57 4.79 -21.93
CA LEU A 231 -8.98 4.89 -22.32
C LEU A 231 -9.40 3.75 -23.24
N GLN A 232 -8.61 3.47 -24.27
CA GLN A 232 -8.94 2.45 -25.26
C GLN A 232 -9.10 1.07 -24.62
N THR A 233 -8.14 0.68 -23.77
CA THR A 233 -8.20 -0.60 -23.03
C THR A 233 -9.37 -0.63 -22.04
N ALA A 234 -9.69 0.49 -21.40
CA ALA A 234 -10.85 0.59 -20.51
C ALA A 234 -12.18 0.44 -21.29
N MET A 235 -12.29 1.02 -22.48
CA MET A 235 -13.47 0.88 -23.35
C MET A 235 -13.63 -0.54 -23.88
N GLU A 236 -12.53 -1.18 -24.27
CA GLU A 236 -12.52 -2.60 -24.64
C GLU A 236 -12.98 -3.48 -23.48
N LEU A 237 -12.51 -3.21 -22.25
CA LEU A 237 -12.95 -3.90 -21.04
C LEU A 237 -14.46 -3.76 -20.83
N ILE A 238 -15.03 -2.56 -21.00
CA ILE A 238 -16.47 -2.34 -20.85
C ILE A 238 -17.27 -3.13 -21.89
N SER A 239 -16.82 -3.14 -23.15
CA SER A 239 -17.47 -3.91 -24.22
C SER A 239 -17.44 -5.40 -23.91
N GLU A 240 -16.28 -5.91 -23.52
CA GLU A 240 -16.08 -7.33 -23.19
C GLU A 240 -16.85 -7.75 -21.94
N MET A 241 -16.94 -6.89 -20.92
CA MET A 241 -17.77 -7.15 -19.74
C MET A 241 -19.25 -7.24 -20.10
N LYS A 242 -19.73 -6.39 -21.01
CA LYS A 242 -21.10 -6.45 -21.52
C LYS A 242 -21.34 -7.76 -22.28
N ASP A 243 -20.45 -8.10 -23.21
CA ASP A 243 -20.65 -9.23 -24.12
C ASP A 243 -20.47 -10.58 -23.43
N LYS A 244 -19.46 -10.71 -22.55
CA LYS A 244 -19.11 -11.99 -21.89
C LYS A 244 -19.77 -12.16 -20.53
N LEU A 245 -19.96 -11.09 -19.77
CA LEU A 245 -20.45 -11.17 -18.39
C LEU A 245 -21.87 -10.62 -18.24
N GLY A 246 -22.45 -10.00 -19.28
CA GLY A 246 -23.75 -9.34 -19.19
C GLY A 246 -23.76 -8.13 -18.24
N LEU A 247 -22.58 -7.64 -17.86
CA LEU A 247 -22.45 -6.52 -16.93
C LEU A 247 -22.60 -5.21 -17.70
N LEU A 248 -23.65 -4.46 -17.39
CA LEU A 248 -23.98 -3.21 -18.05
C LEU A 248 -23.70 -2.03 -17.11
N PRO A 249 -22.84 -1.07 -17.52
CA PRO A 249 -22.71 0.19 -16.80
C PRO A 249 -24.05 0.92 -16.74
N SER A 250 -24.34 1.56 -15.60
CA SER A 250 -25.45 2.50 -15.49
C SER A 250 -25.34 3.64 -16.51
N GLN A 251 -26.48 4.26 -16.87
CA GLN A 251 -26.51 5.39 -17.80
C GLN A 251 -25.56 6.53 -17.39
N LYS A 252 -25.47 6.80 -16.08
CA LYS A 252 -24.55 7.78 -15.51
C LYS A 252 -23.09 7.50 -15.89
N TYR A 253 -22.69 6.23 -15.94
CA TYR A 253 -21.32 5.83 -16.30
C TYR A 253 -21.04 6.02 -17.78
N TYR A 254 -22.00 5.69 -18.65
CA TYR A 254 -21.90 5.98 -20.07
C TYR A 254 -21.76 7.49 -20.33
N ASP A 255 -22.54 8.31 -19.63
CA ASP A 255 -22.51 9.75 -19.80
C ASP A 255 -21.16 10.36 -19.36
N SER A 256 -20.57 9.88 -18.26
CA SER A 256 -19.20 10.26 -17.83
C SER A 256 -18.14 9.89 -18.86
N LEU A 257 -18.16 8.65 -19.36
CA LEU A 257 -17.21 8.18 -20.38
C LEU A 257 -17.38 8.97 -21.69
N LEU A 258 -18.62 9.23 -22.12
CA LEU A 258 -18.90 10.03 -23.31
C LEU A 258 -18.45 11.48 -23.16
N ALA A 259 -18.62 12.08 -21.98
CA ALA A 259 -18.12 13.42 -21.70
C ALA A 259 -16.59 13.48 -21.78
N TRP A 260 -15.91 12.43 -21.30
CA TRP A 260 -14.45 12.34 -21.31
C TRP A 260 -13.88 12.05 -22.71
N CYS A 261 -14.51 11.16 -23.50
CA CYS A 261 -14.14 10.95 -24.91
C CYS A 261 -14.23 12.27 -25.71
N LYS A 262 -15.30 13.04 -25.53
CA LYS A 262 -15.47 14.36 -26.18
C LYS A 262 -14.39 15.35 -25.75
N ALA A 263 -13.88 15.28 -24.52
CA ALA A 263 -12.81 16.15 -24.06
C ALA A 263 -11.46 15.83 -24.73
N ASN A 264 -11.16 14.53 -24.94
CA ASN A 264 -9.95 14.10 -25.65
C ASN A 264 -10.03 14.26 -27.18
N ASP A 265 -11.21 14.15 -27.79
CA ASP A 265 -11.38 14.44 -29.22
C ASP A 265 -11.18 15.94 -29.53
N ASN A 266 -11.53 16.81 -28.57
CA ASN A 266 -11.35 18.25 -28.72
C ASN A 266 -9.89 18.70 -28.49
N SER A 267 -9.07 17.94 -27.74
CA SER A 267 -7.65 18.24 -27.55
C SER A 267 -6.80 17.80 -28.75
N HIS A 268 -7.19 16.74 -29.47
CA HIS A 268 -6.51 16.31 -30.70
C HIS A 268 -6.83 17.15 -31.94
N ASN A 269 -7.84 18.03 -31.88
CA ASN A 269 -8.21 18.95 -32.97
C ASN A 269 -7.73 20.39 -32.76
N ALA A 270 -6.88 20.63 -31.75
CA ALA A 270 -6.39 21.97 -31.38
C ALA A 270 -4.88 22.19 -31.67
N ASP A 271 -4.19 21.22 -32.28
CA ASP A 271 -2.79 21.33 -32.75
C ASP A 271 -2.68 21.43 -34.28
#